data_AF-W1YPG6-F1
#
_entry.id   AF-W1YPG6-F1
#
_cell.length_a   1.000
_cell.length_b   1.000
_cell.length_c   1.000
_cell.angle_alpha   90.00
_cell.angle_beta   90.00
_cell.angle_gamma   90.00
#
_symmetry.space_group_name_H-M   'P 1'
#
loop_
_entity.id
_entity.type
_entity.pdbx_description
1 polymer ?
#
loop_
_entity_poly.entity_id
_entity_poly.type
_entity_poly.pdbx_seq_one_letter_code
_entity_poly.pdbx_strand_id
1 'polypeptide(L)'
;PAFKAGIKPGDHIIAIDGQSTSDITVEDASSRIRGEAGTVVALDIERNGETLHFDITRESIVLPTVKSKMLTSTVGYIRISQFAENTA
;
A
#
# COMPACT_ATOMS: atom_id res chain seq x y z
N PRO A 1 4.74 4.52 -4.07
CA PRO A 1 4.01 4.43 -5.35
C PRO A 1 2.55 4.92 -5.30
N ALA A 2 1.66 4.29 -4.51
CA ALA A 2 0.21 4.56 -4.58
C ALA A 2 -0.19 6.03 -4.30
N PHE A 3 0.40 6.66 -3.29
CA PHE A 3 0.18 8.08 -3.00
C PHE A 3 0.69 8.99 -4.15
N LYS A 4 1.82 8.63 -4.79
CA LYS A 4 2.33 9.35 -5.97
C LYS A 4 1.41 9.20 -7.17
N ALA A 5 0.73 8.05 -7.28
CA ALA A 5 -0.27 7.79 -8.32
C ALA A 5 -1.59 8.56 -8.10
N GLY A 6 -1.79 9.18 -6.92
CA GLY A 6 -2.99 9.97 -6.65
C GLY A 6 -4.12 9.19 -5.95
N ILE A 7 -3.83 7.98 -5.47
CA ILE A 7 -4.74 7.22 -4.59
C ILE A 7 -4.83 7.94 -3.24
N LYS A 8 -6.08 8.09 -2.76
CA LYS A 8 -6.43 8.78 -1.52
C LYS A 8 -7.13 7.80 -0.57
N PRO A 9 -7.03 8.04 0.75
CA PRO A 9 -7.85 7.32 1.72
C PRO A 9 -9.34 7.52 1.40
N GLY A 10 -10.12 6.44 1.43
CA GLY A 10 -11.54 6.44 1.09
C GLY A 10 -11.86 6.01 -0.35
N ASP A 11 -10.85 5.77 -1.17
CA ASP A 11 -11.03 5.19 -2.50
C ASP A 11 -11.46 3.72 -2.41
N HIS A 12 -12.42 3.32 -3.24
CA HIS A 12 -12.87 1.94 -3.33
C HIS A 12 -12.26 1.29 -4.57
N ILE A 13 -11.37 0.31 -4.39
CA ILE A 13 -10.80 -0.44 -5.52
C ILE A 13 -11.85 -1.43 -6.02
N ILE A 14 -12.28 -1.29 -7.27
CA ILE A 14 -13.32 -2.12 -7.92
C ILE A 14 -12.74 -3.16 -8.88
N ALA A 15 -11.53 -2.93 -9.42
CA ALA A 15 -10.81 -3.92 -10.22
C ALA A 15 -9.28 -3.75 -10.11
N ILE A 16 -8.58 -4.87 -10.26
CA ILE A 16 -7.11 -4.98 -10.27
C ILE A 16 -6.73 -5.78 -11.52
N ASP A 17 -5.91 -5.21 -12.40
CA ASP A 17 -5.47 -5.81 -13.67
C ASP A 17 -6.66 -6.32 -14.52
N GLY A 18 -7.77 -5.56 -14.51
CA GLY A 18 -9.00 -5.90 -15.22
C GLY A 18 -9.86 -7.00 -14.56
N GLN A 19 -9.44 -7.54 -13.41
CA GLN A 19 -10.23 -8.47 -12.62
C GLN A 19 -10.96 -7.74 -11.50
N SER A 20 -12.29 -7.92 -11.43
CA SER A 20 -13.10 -7.32 -10.38
C SER A 20 -12.65 -7.78 -9.00
N THR A 21 -12.63 -6.84 -8.06
CA THR A 21 -12.34 -7.11 -6.65
C THR A 21 -13.57 -7.55 -5.84
N SER A 22 -14.76 -7.60 -6.46
CA SER A 22 -16.01 -7.93 -5.76
C SER A 22 -16.04 -9.34 -5.17
N ASP A 23 -15.33 -10.29 -5.80
CA ASP A 23 -15.34 -11.70 -5.42
C ASP A 23 -14.08 -12.15 -4.67
N ILE A 24 -13.18 -11.23 -4.33
CA ILE A 24 -11.91 -11.54 -3.67
C ILE A 24 -11.84 -10.92 -2.27
N THR A 25 -11.04 -11.53 -1.41
CA THR A 25 -10.79 -10.99 -0.07
C THR A 25 -9.84 -9.80 -0.12
N VAL A 26 -9.79 -9.01 0.96
CA VAL A 26 -8.86 -7.88 1.09
C VAL A 26 -7.40 -8.37 1.06
N GLU A 27 -7.16 -9.55 1.62
CA GLU A 27 -5.87 -10.23 1.63
C GLU A 27 -5.45 -10.59 0.19
N ASP A 28 -6.37 -11.16 -0.59
CA ASP A 28 -6.11 -11.50 -2.00
C ASP A 28 -5.88 -10.25 -2.85
N ALA A 29 -6.68 -9.20 -2.64
CA ALA A 29 -6.50 -7.91 -3.32
C ALA A 29 -5.11 -7.32 -3.01
N SER A 30 -4.71 -7.30 -1.74
CA SER A 30 -3.38 -6.86 -1.31
C SER A 30 -2.26 -7.70 -1.95
N SER A 31 -2.46 -9.02 -2.04
CA SER A 31 -1.52 -9.93 -2.69
C SER A 31 -1.34 -9.63 -4.18
N ARG A 32 -2.41 -9.29 -4.91
CA ARG A 32 -2.37 -8.94 -6.35
C ARG A 32 -1.77 -7.56 -6.62
N ILE A 33 -2.01 -6.60 -5.72
CA ILE A 33 -1.40 -5.27 -5.78
C ILE A 33 0.11 -5.41 -5.55
N ARG A 34 0.51 -6.27 -4.61
CA ARG A 34 1.91 -6.67 -4.43
C ARG A 34 2.35 -7.54 -5.61
N GLY A 35 3.62 -7.49 -5.94
CA GLY A 35 4.15 -8.20 -7.09
C GLY A 35 5.59 -7.78 -7.34
N GLU A 36 6.18 -8.27 -8.43
CA GLU A 36 7.57 -7.99 -8.75
C GLU A 36 7.81 -6.49 -8.96
N ALA A 37 8.86 -5.97 -8.33
CA ALA A 37 9.26 -4.58 -8.49
C ALA A 37 9.61 -4.29 -9.96
N GLY A 38 9.14 -3.16 -10.47
CA GLY A 38 9.29 -2.76 -11.86
C GLY A 38 8.13 -3.16 -12.77
N THR A 39 7.23 -4.05 -12.32
CA THR A 39 5.99 -4.35 -13.07
C THR A 39 4.93 -3.27 -12.84
N VAL A 40 3.96 -3.16 -13.74
CA VAL A 40 2.82 -2.23 -13.61
C VAL A 40 1.61 -3.00 -13.11
N VAL A 41 0.85 -2.40 -12.20
CA VAL A 41 -0.49 -2.84 -11.81
C VAL A 41 -1.49 -1.79 -12.25
N ALA A 42 -2.55 -2.22 -12.93
CA ALA A 42 -3.68 -1.38 -13.29
C ALA A 42 -4.75 -1.47 -12.20
N LEU A 43 -5.16 -0.34 -11.63
CA LEU A 43 -6.20 -0.27 -10.60
C LEU A 43 -7.35 0.59 -11.09
N ASP A 44 -8.55 0.02 -11.07
CA ASP A 44 -9.78 0.78 -11.22
C ASP A 44 -10.32 1.07 -9.83
N ILE A 45 -10.51 2.36 -9.55
CA ILE A 45 -11.09 2.82 -8.30
C ILE A 45 -12.38 3.58 -8.55
N GLU A 46 -13.33 3.45 -7.65
CA GLU A 46 -14.50 4.30 -7.56
C GLU A 46 -14.26 5.38 -6.49
N ARG A 47 -14.41 6.64 -6.90
CA ARG A 47 -14.33 7.81 -6.01
C ARG A 47 -15.51 8.73 -6.30
N ASN A 48 -16.36 8.97 -5.31
CA ASN A 48 -17.54 9.83 -5.45
C ASN A 48 -18.48 9.42 -6.62
N GLY A 49 -18.55 8.11 -6.93
CA GLY A 49 -19.34 7.60 -8.05
C GLY A 49 -18.69 7.73 -9.44
N GLU A 50 -17.46 8.24 -9.52
CA GLU A 50 -16.66 8.24 -10.75
C GLU A 50 -15.65 7.11 -10.71
N THR A 51 -15.53 6.37 -11.83
CA THR A 51 -14.48 5.38 -12.02
C THR A 51 -13.21 6.05 -12.53
N LEU A 52 -12.11 5.86 -11.82
CA LEU A 52 -10.79 6.38 -12.15
C LEU A 52 -9.83 5.21 -12.35
N HIS A 53 -9.04 5.29 -13.41
CA HIS A 53 -8.05 4.29 -13.76
C HIS A 53 -6.64 4.76 -13.36
N PHE A 54 -5.86 3.88 -12.73
CA PHE A 54 -4.51 4.18 -12.27
C PHE A 54 -3.53 3.06 -12.64
N ASP A 55 -2.55 3.40 -13.47
CA ASP A 55 -1.39 2.55 -13.71
C ASP A 55 -0.29 2.88 -12.70
N ILE A 56 0.04 1.90 -11.85
CA ILE A 56 1.02 2.08 -10.78
C ILE A 56 2.18 1.13 -11.01
N THR A 57 3.38 1.69 -11.16
CA THR A 57 4.60 0.88 -11.14
C THR A 57 4.85 0.36 -9.73
N ARG A 58 4.93 -0.97 -9.58
CA ARG A 58 5.29 -1.63 -8.33
C ARG A 58 6.74 -1.26 -7.99
N GLU A 59 6.93 -0.63 -6.84
CA GLU A 59 8.28 -0.38 -6.30
C GLU A 59 8.47 -1.26 -5.08
N SER A 60 9.66 -1.83 -4.93
CA SER A 60 10.04 -2.48 -3.67
C SER A 60 10.20 -1.41 -2.60
N ILE A 61 9.18 -1.24 -1.77
CA ILE A 61 9.30 -0.43 -0.56
C ILE A 61 10.02 -1.30 0.46
N VAL A 62 11.35 -1.16 0.53
CA VAL A 62 12.09 -1.61 1.70
C VAL A 62 11.69 -0.64 2.82
N LEU A 63 10.66 -0.98 3.58
CA LEU A 63 10.36 -0.26 4.83
C LEU A 63 11.55 -0.52 5.75
N PRO A 64 12.42 0.46 6.07
CA PRO A 64 13.34 0.28 7.17
C PRO A 64 12.47 0.13 8.41
N THR A 65 12.26 -1.12 8.83
CA THR A 65 11.40 -1.51 9.95
C THR A 65 11.85 -0.92 11.28
N VAL A 66 13.06 -0.34 11.34
CA VAL A 66 13.58 0.35 12.51
C VAL A 66 14.25 1.65 12.08
N LYS A 67 13.62 2.79 12.40
CA LYS A 67 14.33 4.05 12.58
C LYS A 67 14.46 4.30 14.08
N SER A 68 15.48 3.72 14.70
CA SER A 68 15.91 4.13 16.03
C SER A 68 16.74 5.41 15.86
N LYS A 69 16.33 6.47 16.58
CA LYS A 69 17.19 7.64 16.77
C LYS A 69 17.24 7.90 18.27
N MET A 70 18.41 7.72 18.86
CA MET A 70 18.68 8.18 20.21
C MET A 70 18.62 9.72 20.19
N LEU A 71 17.69 10.31 20.96
CA LEU A 71 17.60 11.76 21.09
C LEU A 71 18.64 12.29 22.11
N THR A 72 19.04 11.45 23.08
CA THR A 72 20.13 11.64 24.06
C THR A 72 20.55 10.27 24.64
N SER A 73 21.64 10.21 25.42
CA SER A 73 22.17 8.99 26.06
C SER A 73 21.24 8.28 27.06
N THR A 74 20.08 8.86 27.38
CA THR A 74 19.12 8.36 28.38
C THR A 74 17.67 8.29 27.91
N VAL A 75 17.32 8.72 26.68
CA VAL A 75 15.93 8.72 26.19
C VAL A 75 15.83 8.30 24.72
N GLY A 76 15.15 7.19 24.47
CA GLY A 76 14.81 6.68 23.14
C GLY A 76 13.37 7.02 22.75
N TYR A 77 13.18 7.62 21.58
CA TYR A 77 11.84 7.87 21.02
C TYR A 77 11.53 6.81 19.95
N ILE A 78 10.50 6.01 20.21
CA ILE A 78 10.01 5.00 19.29
C ILE A 78 8.63 5.43 18.80
N ARG A 79 8.52 5.73 17.50
CA ARG A 79 7.23 5.98 16.84
C ARG A 79 6.91 4.80 15.95
N ILE A 80 5.89 4.05 16.34
CA ILE A 80 5.39 2.89 15.58
C ILE A 80 4.27 3.39 14.67
N SER A 81 4.48 3.33 13.37
CA SER A 81 3.51 3.78 12.35
C SER A 81 2.58 2.67 11.86
N GLN A 82 2.86 1.40 12.16
CA GLN A 82 2.00 0.26 11.85
C GLN A 82 2.41 -0.93 12.72
N PHE A 83 1.44 -1.65 13.30
CA PHE A 83 1.68 -2.94 13.95
C PHE A 83 1.46 -4.04 12.92
N ALA A 84 2.52 -4.76 12.55
CA ALA A 84 2.42 -5.99 11.79
C ALA A 84 2.83 -7.17 12.70
N GLU A 85 2.13 -8.27 12.57
CA GLU A 85 2.05 -9.41 13.51
C GLU A 85 3.33 -10.27 13.65
N ASN A 86 4.50 -9.78 13.26
CA ASN A 86 5.77 -10.45 13.52
C ASN A 86 6.85 -9.44 13.89
N THR A 87 6.89 -9.07 15.17
CA THR A 87 8.09 -8.56 15.80
C THR A 87 8.36 -9.44 17.02
N ALA A 88 9.28 -10.37 16.88
CA ALA A 88 9.91 -11.11 17.99
C ALA A 88 11.39 -10.71 18.04
#